data_AF-A0A139NKG7-F1
#
_entry.id   AF-A0A139NKG7-F1
#
_cell.length_a   1.000
_cell.length_b   1.000
_cell.length_c   1.000
_cell.angle_alpha   90.00
_cell.angle_beta   90.00
_cell.angle_gamma   90.00
#
_symmetry.space_group_name_H-M   'P 1'
#
loop_
_entity.id
_entity.type
_entity.pdbx_description
1 polymer ?
#
loop_
_entity_poly.entity_id
_entity_poly.type
_entity_poly.pdbx_seq_one_letter_code
_entity_poly.pdbx_strand_id
1 'polypeptide(L)'
;MKRDRLLEKIDEYKALMPWYVLDYYQSKLSVPYSFTTLYEYLKEYKRFFDWLMDSGISSAPSIADISLETLENLSKKDMEAFILYLRERPLLNANTTQQGVSQTTINRTLSALASLFKYLTEEVENEQGEPYFYRNVMKKVATKKKRKRLLHGLKTSNKSSF
;
A
#
# COMPACT_ATOMS: atom_id res chain seq x y z
N MET A 1 -24.17 1.13 13.84
CA MET A 1 -23.71 -0.28 13.86
C MET A 1 -22.61 -0.63 12.85
N LYS A 2 -22.84 -0.60 11.52
CA LYS A 2 -21.78 -1.01 10.56
C LYS A 2 -20.57 -0.08 10.53
N ARG A 3 -20.81 1.23 10.71
CA ARG A 3 -19.76 2.26 10.76
C ARG A 3 -18.97 2.16 12.07
N ASP A 4 -19.65 2.02 13.21
CA ASP A 4 -19.00 1.96 14.53
C ASP A 4 -18.06 0.75 14.61
N ARG A 5 -18.51 -0.42 14.14
CA ARG A 5 -17.65 -1.62 14.05
C ARG A 5 -16.45 -1.45 13.11
N LEU A 6 -16.58 -0.64 12.05
CA LEU A 6 -15.45 -0.33 11.17
C LEU A 6 -14.43 0.57 11.90
N LEU A 7 -14.90 1.54 12.68
CA LEU A 7 -14.04 2.43 13.46
C LEU A 7 -13.31 1.66 14.57
N GLU A 8 -14.01 0.77 15.28
CA GLU A 8 -13.38 -0.14 16.27
C GLU A 8 -12.21 -0.91 15.67
N LYS A 9 -12.44 -1.54 14.50
CA LYS A 9 -11.36 -2.27 13.80
C LYS A 9 -10.24 -1.37 13.33
N ILE A 10 -10.55 -0.15 12.90
CA ILE A 10 -9.52 0.82 12.54
C ILE A 10 -8.64 1.13 13.76
N ASP A 11 -9.24 1.33 14.93
CA ASP A 11 -8.50 1.63 16.15
C ASP A 11 -7.65 0.43 16.61
N GLU A 12 -8.15 -0.81 16.48
CA GLU A 12 -7.36 -2.03 16.69
C GLU A 12 -6.11 -2.06 15.81
N TYR A 13 -6.24 -1.76 14.50
CA TYR A 13 -5.10 -1.74 13.60
C TYR A 13 -4.16 -0.57 13.88
N LYS A 14 -4.68 0.62 14.18
CA LYS A 14 -3.87 1.80 14.53
C LYS A 14 -3.00 1.54 15.75
N ALA A 15 -3.50 0.85 16.77
CA ALA A 15 -2.74 0.52 17.97
C ALA A 15 -1.48 -0.31 17.70
N LEU A 16 -1.42 -1.00 16.55
CA LEU A 16 -0.26 -1.81 16.13
C LEU A 16 0.73 -1.03 15.26
N MET A 17 0.33 0.10 14.70
CA MET A 17 1.09 0.77 13.64
C MET A 17 2.21 1.66 14.19
N PRO A 18 3.31 1.83 13.43
CA PRO A 18 4.30 2.86 13.72
C PRO A 18 3.69 4.25 13.68
N TRP A 19 4.25 5.18 14.45
CA TRP A 19 3.78 6.56 14.55
C TRP A 19 3.64 7.26 13.18
N TYR A 20 4.57 7.03 12.25
CA TYR A 20 4.54 7.68 10.92
C TYR A 20 3.38 7.18 10.04
N VAL A 21 2.83 5.99 10.31
CA VAL A 21 1.61 5.50 9.65
C VAL A 21 0.37 6.13 10.26
N LEU A 22 0.40 6.45 11.56
CA LEU A 22 -0.67 7.20 12.23
C LEU A 22 -0.73 8.64 11.72
N ASP A 23 0.42 9.28 11.53
CA ASP A 23 0.52 10.60 10.89
C ASP A 23 -0.02 10.57 9.45
N TYR A 24 0.39 9.56 8.66
CA TYR A 24 -0.18 9.33 7.34
C TYR A 24 -1.70 9.20 7.40
N TYR A 25 -2.22 8.33 8.28
CA TYR A 25 -3.65 8.12 8.46
C TYR A 25 -4.38 9.43 8.75
N GLN A 26 -3.86 10.22 9.70
CA GLN A 26 -4.41 11.52 10.08
C GLN A 26 -4.40 12.50 8.91
N SER A 27 -3.30 12.58 8.14
CA SER A 27 -3.21 13.43 6.95
C SER A 27 -4.27 13.07 5.90
N LYS A 28 -4.59 11.77 5.77
CA LYS A 28 -5.57 11.28 4.80
C LYS A 28 -7.01 11.43 5.27
N LEU A 29 -7.27 11.78 6.53
CA LEU A 29 -8.60 12.23 6.96
C LEU A 29 -8.93 13.63 6.44
N SER A 30 -7.93 14.50 6.26
CA SER A 30 -8.08 15.84 5.67
C SER A 30 -8.27 15.79 4.14
N VAL A 31 -8.01 14.64 3.53
CA VAL A 31 -8.22 14.33 2.11
C VAL A 31 -9.49 13.45 2.03
N PRO A 32 -10.28 13.42 0.93
CA PRO A 32 -11.53 12.66 0.88
C PRO A 32 -11.36 11.13 0.78
N TYR A 33 -10.47 10.52 1.58
CA TYR A 33 -10.35 9.07 1.69
C TYR A 33 -11.48 8.54 2.58
N SER A 34 -12.14 7.47 2.14
CA SER A 34 -13.15 6.81 2.96
C SER A 34 -12.50 6.01 4.09
N PHE A 35 -13.18 5.87 5.23
CA PHE A 35 -12.74 4.98 6.32
C PHE A 35 -12.52 3.54 5.85
N THR A 36 -13.32 3.06 4.89
CA THR A 36 -13.12 1.73 4.30
C THR A 36 -11.79 1.63 3.56
N THR A 37 -11.42 2.66 2.79
CA THR A 37 -10.12 2.71 2.10
C THR A 37 -8.97 2.69 3.10
N LEU A 38 -9.04 3.54 4.14
CA LEU A 38 -8.01 3.62 5.16
C LEU A 38 -7.89 2.30 5.95
N TYR A 39 -9.00 1.67 6.29
CA TYR A 39 -9.01 0.36 6.94
C TYR A 39 -8.35 -0.71 6.08
N GLU A 40 -8.66 -0.77 4.79
CA GLU A 40 -7.99 -1.73 3.90
C GLU A 40 -6.49 -1.40 3.75
N TYR A 41 -6.08 -0.13 3.75
CA TYR A 41 -4.67 0.26 3.71
C TYR A 41 -3.93 -0.18 4.98
N LEU A 42 -4.52 0.03 6.17
CA LEU A 42 -3.98 -0.45 7.45
C LEU A 42 -3.74 -1.97 7.45
N LYS A 43 -4.66 -2.73 6.86
CA LYS A 43 -4.50 -4.19 6.70
C LYS A 43 -3.31 -4.54 5.80
N GLU A 44 -3.13 -3.82 4.69
CA GLU A 44 -1.98 -4.07 3.82
C GLU A 44 -0.66 -3.63 4.46
N TYR A 45 -0.66 -2.56 5.25
CA TYR A 45 0.51 -2.15 6.04
C TYR A 45 0.88 -3.18 7.08
N LYS A 46 -0.09 -3.70 7.85
CA LYS A 46 0.15 -4.78 8.81
C LYS A 46 0.83 -5.96 8.14
N ARG A 47 0.27 -6.43 7.01
CA ARG A 47 0.82 -7.55 6.24
C ARG A 47 2.25 -7.29 5.78
N PHE A 48 2.54 -6.07 5.34
CA PHE A 48 3.88 -5.69 4.91
C PHE A 48 4.88 -5.65 6.08
N PHE A 49 4.49 -5.06 7.21
CA PHE A 49 5.35 -4.99 8.39
C PHE A 49 5.58 -6.36 9.04
N ASP A 50 4.55 -7.22 9.12
CA ASP A 50 4.70 -8.62 9.51
C ASP A 50 5.78 -9.29 8.63
N TRP A 51 5.70 -9.11 7.30
CA TRP A 51 6.68 -9.68 6.37
C TRP A 51 8.10 -9.12 6.56
N LEU A 52 8.25 -7.82 6.85
CA LEU A 52 9.58 -7.24 7.12
C LEU A 52 10.25 -7.90 8.34
N MET A 53 9.46 -8.20 9.38
CA MET A 53 9.95 -8.89 10.56
C MET A 53 10.25 -10.37 10.25
N ASP A 54 9.31 -11.08 9.62
CA ASP A 54 9.45 -12.50 9.28
C ASP A 54 10.64 -12.79 8.35
N SER A 55 10.95 -11.86 7.45
CA SER A 55 12.07 -11.97 6.50
C SER A 55 13.42 -11.52 7.07
N GLY A 56 13.45 -11.04 8.32
CA GLY A 56 14.67 -10.55 8.97
C GLY A 56 15.17 -9.20 8.45
N ILE A 57 14.35 -8.47 7.69
CA ILE A 57 14.69 -7.11 7.21
C ILE A 57 14.61 -6.11 8.37
N SER A 58 13.66 -6.30 9.28
CA SER A 58 13.56 -5.52 10.51
C SER A 58 13.82 -6.40 11.72
N SER A 59 14.67 -5.93 12.63
CA SER A 59 14.92 -6.53 13.95
C SER A 59 14.07 -5.91 15.06
N ALA A 60 13.08 -5.09 14.70
CA ALA A 60 12.20 -4.42 15.66
C ALA A 60 11.43 -5.47 16.51
N PRO A 61 11.21 -5.21 17.81
CA PRO A 61 10.49 -6.15 18.69
C PRO A 61 8.99 -6.21 18.38
N SER A 62 8.42 -5.17 17.76
CA SER A 62 7.03 -5.14 17.31
C SER A 62 6.88 -4.27 16.05
N ILE A 63 5.70 -4.35 15.39
CA ILE A 63 5.40 -3.51 14.22
C ILE A 63 5.52 -2.02 14.56
N ALA A 64 5.05 -1.60 15.73
CA ALA A 64 5.06 -0.19 16.13
C ALA A 64 6.48 0.38 16.25
N ASP A 65 7.47 -0.48 16.45
CA ASP A 65 8.88 -0.14 16.66
C ASP A 65 9.70 -0.16 15.34
N ILE A 66 9.09 -0.48 14.20
CA ILE A 66 9.79 -0.44 12.91
C ILE A 66 10.15 1.03 12.60
N SER A 67 11.43 1.28 12.36
CA SER A 67 11.95 2.63 12.12
C SER A 67 11.76 3.10 10.67
N LEU A 68 11.72 4.42 10.46
CA LEU A 68 11.77 5.02 9.12
C LEU A 68 13.01 4.60 8.33
N GLU A 69 14.16 4.43 9.00
CA GLU A 69 15.40 3.96 8.38
C GLU A 69 15.25 2.58 7.73
N THR A 70 14.46 1.68 8.32
CA THR A 70 14.13 0.39 7.71
C THR A 70 13.48 0.60 6.35
N LEU A 71 12.52 1.51 6.26
CA LEU A 71 11.79 1.81 5.02
C LEU A 71 12.67 2.54 4.01
N GLU A 72 13.49 3.48 4.48
CA GLU A 72 14.41 4.25 3.66
C GLU A 72 15.43 3.35 2.96
N ASN A 73 15.88 2.27 3.60
CA ASN A 73 16.92 1.39 3.10
C ASN A 73 16.43 0.18 2.29
N LEU A 74 15.11 -0.05 2.19
CA LEU A 74 14.54 -1.16 1.41
C LEU A 74 15.01 -1.19 -0.03
N SER A 75 15.57 -2.29 -0.48
CA SER A 75 16.02 -2.45 -1.86
C SER A 75 14.87 -2.80 -2.80
N LYS A 76 15.10 -2.62 -4.10
CA LYS A 76 14.17 -3.11 -5.13
C LYS A 76 13.97 -4.62 -5.04
N LYS A 77 15.02 -5.37 -4.68
CA LYS A 77 14.97 -6.82 -4.51
C LYS A 77 14.07 -7.22 -3.35
N ASP A 78 14.12 -6.48 -2.23
CA ASP A 78 13.24 -6.73 -1.07
C ASP A 78 11.78 -6.56 -1.47
N MET A 79 11.46 -5.50 -2.22
CA MET A 79 10.10 -5.29 -2.70
C MET A 79 9.65 -6.36 -3.72
N GLU A 80 10.55 -6.84 -4.58
CA GLU A 80 10.28 -7.97 -5.48
C GLU A 80 10.03 -9.26 -4.70
N ALA A 81 10.80 -9.51 -3.64
CA ALA A 81 10.61 -10.64 -2.73
C ALA A 81 9.28 -10.55 -1.98
N PHE A 82 8.88 -9.35 -1.54
CA PHE A 82 7.55 -9.15 -0.94
C PHE A 82 6.42 -9.45 -1.93
N ILE A 83 6.53 -8.98 -3.19
CA ILE A 83 5.53 -9.29 -4.22
C ILE A 83 5.45 -10.80 -4.49
N LEU A 84 6.60 -11.49 -4.48
CA LEU A 84 6.66 -12.93 -4.63
C LEU A 84 5.97 -13.63 -3.44
N TYR A 85 6.28 -13.21 -2.22
CA TYR A 85 5.62 -13.70 -1.00
C TYR A 85 4.09 -13.56 -1.08
N LEU A 86 3.57 -12.43 -1.57
CA LEU A 86 2.13 -12.25 -1.76
C LEU A 86 1.51 -13.25 -2.75
N ARG A 87 2.26 -13.66 -3.78
CA ARG A 87 1.80 -14.61 -4.80
C ARG A 87 1.91 -16.06 -4.37
N GLU A 88 2.85 -16.39 -3.50
CA GLU A 88 3.15 -17.77 -3.12
C GLU A 88 2.52 -18.18 -1.78
N ARG A 89 2.14 -17.22 -0.93
CA ARG A 89 1.60 -17.51 0.41
C ARG A 89 0.37 -18.44 0.33
N PRO A 90 0.42 -19.65 0.90
CA PRO A 90 -0.75 -20.51 1.00
C PRO A 90 -1.84 -19.79 1.80
N LEU A 91 -3.07 -19.77 1.29
CA LEU A 91 -4.21 -19.28 2.05
C LEU A 91 -4.51 -20.29 3.16
N LEU A 92 -3.88 -20.12 4.33
CA LEU A 92 -3.99 -21.03 5.49
C LEU A 92 -5.44 -21.26 5.98
N ASN A 93 -6.42 -20.49 5.48
CA ASN A 93 -7.80 -20.47 5.97
C ASN A 93 -8.85 -20.79 4.90
N ALA A 94 -8.48 -21.36 3.76
CA ALA A 94 -9.43 -21.74 2.73
C ALA A 94 -9.17 -23.18 2.28
N ASN A 95 -10.21 -24.01 2.23
CA ASN A 95 -10.22 -25.30 1.55
C ASN A 95 -10.09 -25.10 0.03
N THR A 96 -9.09 -24.35 -0.42
CA THR A 96 -8.88 -23.93 -1.79
C THR A 96 -7.44 -24.22 -2.20
N THR A 97 -7.29 -24.72 -3.42
CA THR A 97 -5.99 -24.93 -4.09
C THR A 97 -5.32 -23.63 -4.53
N GLN A 98 -5.82 -22.46 -4.08
CA GLN A 98 -5.25 -21.17 -4.46
C GLN A 98 -3.99 -20.86 -3.64
N GLN A 99 -2.87 -20.78 -4.35
CA GLN A 99 -1.61 -20.24 -3.84
C GLN A 99 -1.66 -18.71 -3.95
N GLY A 100 -1.39 -18.00 -2.85
CA GLY A 100 -1.29 -16.54 -2.80
C GLY A 100 -2.57 -15.77 -2.56
N VAL A 101 -2.42 -14.45 -2.36
CA VAL A 101 -3.55 -13.52 -2.37
C VAL A 101 -3.97 -13.17 -3.79
N SER A 102 -5.23 -12.74 -3.96
CA SER A 102 -5.75 -12.34 -5.27
C SER A 102 -4.98 -11.17 -5.89
N GLN A 103 -4.91 -11.10 -7.22
CA GLN A 103 -4.27 -9.98 -7.94
C GLN A 103 -4.85 -8.60 -7.54
N THR A 104 -6.15 -8.55 -7.22
CA THR A 104 -6.80 -7.33 -6.67
C THR A 104 -6.17 -6.91 -5.35
N THR A 105 -5.90 -7.86 -4.45
CA THR A 105 -5.24 -7.61 -3.16
C THR A 105 -3.78 -7.17 -3.36
N ILE A 106 -3.06 -7.79 -4.29
CA ILE A 106 -1.68 -7.38 -4.65
C ILE A 106 -1.69 -5.92 -5.14
N ASN A 107 -2.57 -5.57 -6.08
CA ASN A 107 -2.66 -4.22 -6.62
C ASN A 107 -3.03 -3.20 -5.53
N ARG A 108 -3.93 -3.56 -4.62
CA ARG A 108 -4.30 -2.72 -3.48
C ARG A 108 -3.12 -2.52 -2.53
N THR A 109 -2.38 -3.58 -2.22
CA THR A 109 -1.17 -3.53 -1.40
C THR A 109 -0.14 -2.58 -2.00
N LEU A 110 0.17 -2.74 -3.29
CA LEU A 110 1.11 -1.86 -3.99
C LEU A 110 0.64 -0.40 -4.03
N SER A 111 -0.66 -0.18 -4.18
CA SER A 111 -1.23 1.18 -4.16
C SER A 111 -1.14 1.81 -2.78
N ALA A 112 -1.46 1.05 -1.72
CA ALA A 112 -1.35 1.49 -0.33
C ALA A 112 0.10 1.85 0.03
N LEU A 113 1.06 0.98 -0.32
CA LEU A 113 2.48 1.23 -0.10
C LEU A 113 2.99 2.43 -0.91
N ALA A 114 2.62 2.54 -2.19
CA ALA A 114 2.99 3.69 -3.00
C ALA A 114 2.46 5.00 -2.41
N SER A 115 1.23 5.00 -1.88
CA SER A 115 0.66 6.18 -1.22
C SER A 115 1.38 6.52 0.10
N LEU A 116 1.75 5.52 0.91
CA LEU A 116 2.50 5.74 2.14
C LEU A 116 3.89 6.31 1.82
N PHE A 117 4.65 5.65 0.94
CA PHE A 117 5.98 6.13 0.55
C PHE A 117 5.93 7.52 -0.08
N LYS A 118 4.92 7.82 -0.91
CA LYS A 118 4.75 9.17 -1.45
C LYS A 118 4.58 10.19 -0.33
N TYR A 119 3.74 9.91 0.66
CA TYR A 119 3.56 10.79 1.81
C TYR A 119 4.88 11.02 2.56
N LEU A 120 5.56 9.93 2.92
CA LEU A 120 6.81 9.98 3.69
C LEU A 120 7.95 10.71 2.95
N THR A 121 7.95 10.70 1.61
CA THR A 121 9.04 11.28 0.80
C THR A 121 8.72 12.61 0.12
N GLU A 122 7.47 13.05 0.08
CA GLU A 122 7.06 14.21 -0.74
C GLU A 122 5.98 15.10 -0.10
N GLU A 123 5.11 14.58 0.77
CA GLU A 123 3.92 15.31 1.21
C GLU A 123 3.99 15.76 2.66
N VAL A 124 4.81 15.11 3.48
CA VAL A 124 5.04 15.48 4.87
C VAL A 124 6.20 16.46 4.97
N GLU A 125 6.04 17.44 5.85
CA GLU A 125 7.08 18.36 6.26
C GLU A 125 7.30 18.14 7.76
N ASN A 126 8.51 17.75 8.14
CA ASN A 126 8.90 17.67 9.54
C ASN A 126 9.12 19.08 10.13
N GLU A 127 9.56 19.17 11.38
CA GLU A 127 9.81 20.47 12.06
C GLU A 127 10.82 21.38 11.32
N GLN A 128 11.63 20.82 10.43
CA GLN A 128 12.63 21.53 9.61
C GLN A 128 12.14 21.83 8.19
N GLY A 129 10.89 21.46 7.86
CA GLY A 129 10.34 21.61 6.51
C GLY A 129 10.77 20.53 5.52
N GLU A 130 11.42 19.45 5.98
CA GLU A 130 11.93 18.38 5.12
C GLU A 130 11.03 17.12 5.17
N PRO A 131 11.01 16.29 4.12
CA PRO A 131 10.36 14.99 4.18
C PRO A 131 11.08 14.07 5.17
N TYR A 132 10.41 12.99 5.60
CA TYR A 132 11.01 12.04 6.53
C TYR A 132 12.23 11.31 5.94
N PHE A 133 12.21 11.01 4.64
CA PHE A 133 13.36 10.53 3.89
C PHE A 133 13.15 10.75 2.39
N TYR A 134 14.21 10.72 1.58
CA TYR A 134 14.12 11.04 0.14
C TYR A 134 14.00 9.81 -0.76
N ARG A 135 14.55 8.66 -0.32
CA ARG A 135 14.63 7.46 -1.14
C ARG A 135 13.29 6.73 -1.21
N ASN A 136 12.61 6.84 -2.36
CA ASN A 136 11.35 6.15 -2.58
C ASN A 136 11.52 4.88 -3.45
N VAL A 137 11.58 3.70 -2.82
CA VAL A 137 11.70 2.41 -3.52
C VAL A 137 10.47 2.08 -4.38
N MET A 138 9.28 2.53 -3.98
CA MET A 138 8.03 2.24 -4.68
C MET A 138 8.00 2.82 -6.11
N LYS A 139 8.73 3.91 -6.38
CA LYS A 139 8.91 4.46 -7.74
C LYS A 139 9.62 3.48 -8.69
N LYS A 140 10.42 2.55 -8.16
CA LYS A 140 11.19 1.55 -8.93
C LYS A 140 10.45 0.21 -9.10
N VAL A 141 9.42 -0.01 -8.28
CA VAL A 141 8.63 -1.25 -8.21
C VAL A 141 7.32 -1.12 -8.99
N ALA A 142 6.84 0.12 -9.21
CA ALA A 142 5.61 0.39 -9.91
C ALA A 142 5.55 -0.29 -11.29
N THR A 143 4.64 -1.27 -11.35
CA THR A 143 4.18 -2.04 -12.50
C THR A 143 4.05 -1.19 -13.75
N LYS A 144 4.62 -1.68 -14.87
CA LYS A 144 4.44 -1.16 -16.24
C LYS A 144 3.06 -0.52 -16.38
N LYS A 145 3.04 0.81 -16.45
CA LYS A 145 1.84 1.61 -16.70
C LYS A 145 1.04 0.93 -17.79
N LYS A 146 -0.15 0.40 -17.48
CA LYS A 146 -1.05 -0.12 -18.53
C LYS A 146 -1.27 1.06 -19.46
N ARG A 147 -0.68 1.01 -20.65
CA ARG A 147 -0.77 2.06 -21.67
C ARG A 147 -2.26 2.33 -21.80
N LYS A 148 -2.71 3.52 -21.40
CA LYS A 148 -4.09 3.96 -21.60
C LYS A 148 -4.28 3.91 -23.11
N ARG A 149 -4.90 2.86 -23.64
CA ARG A 149 -5.29 2.80 -25.04
C ARG A 149 -6.33 3.91 -25.17
N LEU A 150 -5.89 5.06 -25.65
CA LEU A 150 -6.78 6.11 -26.13
C LEU A 150 -7.54 5.45 -27.27
N LEU A 151 -8.74 4.93 -27.00
CA LEU A 151 -9.71 4.69 -28.07
C LEU A 151 -10.02 6.07 -28.64
N HIS A 152 -9.25 6.48 -29.65
CA HIS A 152 -9.75 7.42 -30.63
C HIS A 152 -10.98 6.74 -31.23
N GLY A 153 -12.16 7.26 -30.92
CA GLY A 153 -13.37 6.91 -31.61
C GLY A 153 -13.14 7.17 -33.10
N LEU A 154 -12.94 6.10 -33.86
CA LEU A 154 -13.15 6.11 -35.29
C LEU A 154 -14.61 6.50 -35.49
N LYS A 155 -14.87 7.78 -35.75
CA LYS A 155 -16.09 8.18 -36.43
C LYS A 155 -16.06 7.47 -37.76
N THR A 156 -16.79 6.37 -37.83
CA THR A 156 -17.15 5.68 -39.06
C THR A 156 -17.76 6.71 -39.99
N SER A 157 -17.02 7.05 -41.03
CA SER A 157 -17.58 7.58 -42.26
C SER A 157 -18.62 6.56 -42.73
N ASN A 158 -19.90 6.92 -42.70
CA ASN A 158 -20.91 6.21 -43.46
C ASN A 158 -21.59 7.21 -44.37
N LYS A 159 -21.20 7.13 -45.65
CA LYS A 159 -22.03 7.57 -46.76
C LYS A 159 -23.38 6.86 -46.64
N SER A 160 -24.47 7.59 -46.79
CA SER A 160 -25.70 7.06 -47.36
C SER A 160 -26.46 8.21 -48.01
N SER A 161 -26.65 8.05 -49.30
CA SER A 161 -27.42 8.87 -50.22
C SER A 161 -28.80 9.23 -49.68
N PHE A 162 -29.26 10.46 -49.96
CA PHE A 162 -30.44 10.77 -50.76
C PHE A 162 -30.29 12.19 -51.34
#